data_AF-A0A2S8NSA2-F1
#
_entry.id   AF-A0A2S8NSA2-F1
#
_cell.length_a   1.000
_cell.length_b   1.000
_cell.length_c   1.000
_cell.angle_alpha   90.00
_cell.angle_beta   90.00
_cell.angle_gamma   90.00
#
_symmetry.space_group_name_H-M   'P 1'
#
loop_
_entity.id
_entity.type
_entity.pdbx_description
1 polymer ?
#
loop_
_entity_poly.entity_id
_entity_poly.type
_entity_poly.pdbx_seq_one_letter_code
_entity_poly.pdbx_strand_id
1 'polypeptide(L)'
;MQEVQQTEQVNYHFVEISGLSYKVINQLDEKKHISNFYLPKKCVRQHPTRQDSYKIKIYNKFICVPKIMCFLDKTGKYFLVGLDMYFNYWIYNTRDNNKYRLTGYQAIRDTAIKELHYLTVSARRYEKEQATNPFLSGLTYQQARKQICAESDKLKAEYQSFIQKKY
;
A
#
# COMPACT_ATOMS: atom_id res chain seq x y z
N MET A 1 -43.60 -1.84 0.79
CA MET A 1 -42.39 -1.03 0.51
C MET A 1 -41.34 -1.98 -0.02
N GLN A 2 -40.94 -1.84 -1.28
CA GLN A 2 -39.81 -2.60 -1.82
C GLN A 2 -38.53 -1.98 -1.25
N GLU A 3 -37.77 -2.76 -0.48
CA GLU A 3 -36.42 -2.39 -0.06
C GLU A 3 -35.56 -2.31 -1.32
N VAL A 4 -35.25 -1.08 -1.73
CA VAL A 4 -34.22 -0.83 -2.73
C VAL A 4 -32.91 -1.24 -2.07
N GLN A 5 -32.38 -2.40 -2.45
CA GLN A 5 -30.99 -2.76 -2.17
C GLN A 5 -30.12 -1.62 -2.68
N GLN A 6 -29.58 -0.81 -1.77
CA GLN A 6 -28.47 0.06 -2.09
C GLN A 6 -27.33 -0.86 -2.48
N THR A 7 -27.12 -1.04 -3.78
CA THR A 7 -25.87 -1.61 -4.29
C THR A 7 -24.75 -0.77 -3.72
N GLU A 8 -23.95 -1.35 -2.81
CA GLU A 8 -22.69 -0.76 -2.39
C GLU A 8 -21.95 -0.29 -3.65
N GLN A 9 -21.75 1.02 -3.77
CA GLN A 9 -20.99 1.57 -4.88
C GLN A 9 -19.53 1.20 -4.63
N VAL A 10 -19.15 0.01 -5.08
CA VAL A 10 -17.79 -0.50 -4.91
C VAL A 10 -16.87 0.37 -5.77
N ASN A 11 -16.09 1.26 -5.14
CA ASN A 11 -15.13 2.19 -5.79
C ASN A 11 -13.91 1.47 -6.40
N TYR A 12 -14.13 0.34 -7.07
CA TYR A 12 -13.09 -0.46 -7.68
C TYR A 12 -13.61 -1.05 -8.99
N HIS A 13 -12.75 -1.09 -10.01
CA HIS A 13 -13.05 -1.71 -11.29
C HIS A 13 -12.26 -2.99 -11.45
N PHE A 14 -12.86 -3.91 -12.18
CA PHE A 14 -12.22 -5.13 -12.62
C PHE A 14 -11.83 -4.99 -14.08
N VAL A 15 -10.68 -5.57 -14.42
CA VAL A 15 -10.22 -5.71 -15.79
C VAL A 15 -10.16 -7.20 -16.10
N GLU A 16 -10.73 -7.61 -17.22
CA GLU A 16 -10.69 -8.99 -17.68
C GLU A 16 -9.40 -9.26 -18.44
N ILE A 17 -8.65 -10.27 -18.01
CA ILE A 17 -7.45 -10.74 -18.70
C ILE A 17 -7.54 -12.25 -18.83
N SER A 18 -7.55 -12.73 -20.07
CA SER A 18 -7.63 -14.16 -20.39
C SER A 18 -8.83 -14.85 -19.71
N GLY A 19 -9.99 -14.20 -19.65
CA GLY A 19 -11.21 -14.73 -19.03
C GLY A 19 -11.25 -14.66 -17.49
N LEU A 20 -10.26 -14.01 -16.85
CA LEU A 20 -10.23 -13.81 -15.40
C LEU A 20 -10.39 -12.32 -15.06
N SER A 21 -11.25 -11.99 -14.09
CA SER A 21 -11.51 -10.61 -13.66
C SER A 21 -10.56 -10.20 -12.51
N TYR A 22 -9.82 -9.11 -12.68
CA TYR A 22 -8.83 -8.64 -11.71
C TYR A 22 -9.14 -7.24 -11.20
N LYS A 23 -9.12 -7.07 -9.87
CA LYS A 23 -9.37 -5.79 -9.21
C LYS A 23 -8.19 -4.82 -9.39
N VAL A 24 -8.48 -3.65 -9.97
CA VAL A 24 -7.54 -2.53 -10.08
C VAL A 24 -7.41 -1.81 -8.74
N ILE A 25 -6.19 -1.47 -8.35
CA ILE A 25 -5.89 -0.80 -7.07
C ILE A 25 -5.61 0.67 -7.32
N ASN A 26 -6.24 1.57 -6.54
CA ASN A 26 -6.18 3.03 -6.62
C ASN A 26 -6.25 3.58 -8.06
N GLN A 27 -7.46 3.93 -8.47
CA GLN A 27 -7.73 4.36 -9.83
C GLN A 27 -7.41 5.84 -10.00
N LEU A 28 -6.55 6.14 -10.97
CA LEU A 28 -6.27 7.50 -11.43
C LEU A 28 -6.28 7.60 -12.96
N ASP A 29 -6.39 6.46 -13.66
CA ASP A 29 -6.41 6.38 -15.11
C ASP A 29 -7.84 6.20 -15.62
N GLU A 30 -8.22 7.02 -16.61
CA GLU A 30 -9.53 6.99 -17.28
C GLU A 30 -9.77 5.68 -18.02
N LYS A 31 -8.71 5.06 -18.54
CA LYS A 31 -8.76 3.76 -19.23
C LYS A 31 -8.79 2.57 -18.27
N LYS A 32 -8.68 2.81 -16.96
CA LYS A 32 -8.87 1.83 -15.87
C LYS A 32 -7.98 0.58 -15.96
N HIS A 33 -6.87 0.62 -16.69
CA HIS A 33 -5.96 -0.52 -16.88
C HIS A 33 -4.68 -0.39 -16.05
N ILE A 34 -4.46 0.77 -15.44
CA ILE A 34 -3.31 1.06 -14.58
C ILE A 34 -3.70 0.86 -13.11
N SER A 35 -3.00 -0.03 -12.42
CA SER A 35 -3.06 -0.14 -10.97
C SER A 35 -1.98 0.72 -10.33
N ASN A 36 -2.37 1.62 -9.43
CA ASN A 36 -1.46 2.52 -8.76
C ASN A 36 -1.15 2.08 -7.33
N PHE A 37 0.15 2.00 -7.03
CA PHE A 37 0.68 1.57 -5.76
C PHE A 37 1.44 2.71 -5.09
N TYR A 38 0.98 3.12 -3.91
CA TYR A 38 1.79 3.94 -3.02
C TYR A 38 2.93 3.12 -2.43
N LEU A 39 4.17 3.56 -2.66
CA LEU A 39 5.39 2.94 -2.17
C LEU A 39 6.31 3.98 -1.51
N PRO A 40 7.10 3.62 -0.48
CA PRO A 40 8.05 4.53 0.12
C PRO A 40 9.17 4.89 -0.86
N LYS A 41 9.67 6.14 -0.82
CA LYS A 41 10.77 6.61 -1.68
C LYS A 41 12.01 5.72 -1.63
N LYS A 42 12.34 5.15 -0.47
CA LYS A 42 13.47 4.21 -0.31
C LYS A 42 13.38 2.96 -1.20
N CYS A 43 12.18 2.58 -1.62
CA CYS A 43 11.95 1.43 -2.50
C CYS A 43 12.11 1.79 -3.98
N VAL A 44 12.17 3.07 -4.36
CA VAL A 44 12.27 3.52 -5.74
C VAL A 44 13.65 4.14 -5.96
N ARG A 45 14.42 3.57 -6.89
CA ARG A 45 15.78 4.05 -7.23
C ARG A 45 15.92 4.25 -8.72
N GLN A 46 16.82 5.13 -9.13
CA GLN A 46 17.23 5.24 -10.54
C GLN A 46 17.70 3.88 -11.05
N HIS A 47 17.19 3.43 -12.21
CA HIS A 47 17.72 2.21 -12.83
C HIS A 47 19.14 2.50 -13.34
N PRO A 48 20.14 1.66 -13.05
CA PRO A 48 21.56 1.96 -13.30
C PRO A 48 21.89 2.13 -14.78
N THR A 49 21.22 1.37 -15.65
CA THR A 49 21.48 1.36 -17.10
C THR A 49 20.33 1.86 -17.95
N ARG A 50 19.21 2.29 -17.34
CA ARG A 50 18.01 2.75 -18.06
C ARG A 50 17.57 4.10 -17.51
N GLN A 51 17.99 5.16 -18.18
CA GLN A 51 17.81 6.52 -17.69
C GLN A 51 16.34 6.94 -17.57
N ASP A 52 15.48 6.37 -18.41
CA ASP A 52 14.03 6.60 -18.48
C ASP A 52 13.22 5.74 -17.49
N SER A 53 13.88 4.92 -16.69
CA SER A 53 13.22 3.92 -15.84
C SER A 53 13.69 4.01 -14.39
N TYR A 54 12.78 3.68 -13.47
CA TYR A 54 13.09 3.38 -12.09
C TYR A 54 13.18 1.89 -11.84
N LYS A 55 14.03 1.53 -10.88
CA LYS A 55 14.13 0.21 -10.26
C LYS A 55 13.36 0.24 -8.94
N ILE A 56 12.26 -0.50 -8.89
CA ILE A 56 11.35 -0.55 -7.75
C ILE A 56 11.61 -1.84 -6.97
N LYS A 57 12.12 -1.71 -5.74
CA LYS A 57 12.41 -2.82 -4.83
C LYS A 57 11.15 -3.28 -4.10
N ILE A 58 10.84 -4.57 -4.25
CA ILE A 58 9.78 -5.26 -3.55
C ILE A 58 10.42 -6.51 -2.92
N TYR A 59 10.82 -6.40 -1.66
CA TYR A 59 11.56 -7.45 -0.94
C TYR A 59 12.81 -7.91 -1.71
N ASN A 60 12.83 -9.18 -2.14
CA ASN A 60 13.89 -9.83 -2.93
C ASN A 60 13.69 -9.69 -4.45
N LYS A 61 12.70 -8.90 -4.90
CA LYS A 61 12.43 -8.65 -6.31
C LYS A 61 12.63 -7.17 -6.64
N PHE A 62 12.95 -6.90 -7.90
CA PHE A 62 12.90 -5.57 -8.47
C PHE A 62 12.06 -5.56 -9.74
N ILE A 63 11.24 -4.52 -9.89
CA ILE A 63 10.48 -4.25 -11.11
C ILE A 63 11.10 -3.02 -11.78
N CYS A 64 11.39 -3.12 -13.08
CA CYS A 64 11.80 -1.98 -13.89
C CYS A 64 10.55 -1.27 -14.42
N VAL A 65 10.27 -0.05 -13.95
CA VAL A 65 9.08 0.72 -14.29
C VAL A 65 9.48 2.03 -14.96
N PRO A 66 8.84 2.43 -16.08
CA PRO A 66 9.09 3.73 -16.71
C PRO A 66 8.87 4.89 -15.75
N LYS A 67 9.73 5.92 -15.81
CA LYS A 67 9.62 7.12 -14.98
C LYS A 67 8.29 7.84 -15.14
N ILE A 68 7.74 7.86 -16.35
CA ILE A 68 6.43 8.47 -16.65
C ILE A 68 5.28 7.84 -15.85
N MET A 69 5.44 6.61 -15.37
CA MET A 69 4.46 5.92 -14.53
C MET A 69 4.71 6.11 -13.02
N CYS A 70 5.68 6.94 -12.63
CA CYS A 70 6.11 7.10 -11.24
C CYS A 70 6.04 8.57 -10.83
N PHE A 71 5.16 8.89 -9.88
CA PHE A 71 4.95 10.26 -9.41
C PHE A 71 5.35 10.38 -7.95
N LEU A 72 6.26 11.31 -7.65
CA LEU A 72 6.59 11.63 -6.27
C LEU A 72 5.45 12.45 -5.65
N ASP A 73 5.00 12.09 -4.46
CA ASP A 73 3.95 12.83 -3.78
C ASP A 73 4.44 14.18 -3.25
N LYS A 74 3.51 15.06 -2.87
CA LYS A 74 3.81 16.41 -2.38
C LYS A 74 4.74 16.43 -1.16
N THR A 75 4.76 15.36 -0.36
CA THR A 75 5.61 15.25 0.83
C THR A 75 7.05 14.85 0.49
N GLY A 76 7.28 14.36 -0.73
CA GLY A 76 8.58 13.83 -1.16
C GLY A 76 8.95 12.50 -0.51
N LYS A 77 8.08 11.91 0.33
CA LYS A 77 8.33 10.67 1.08
C LYS A 77 7.85 9.42 0.35
N TYR A 78 6.82 9.55 -0.49
CA TYR A 78 6.15 8.44 -1.15
C TYR A 78 6.11 8.62 -2.66
N PHE A 79 6.24 7.53 -3.38
CA PHE A 79 5.90 7.46 -4.79
C PHE A 79 4.53 6.84 -4.97
N LEU A 80 3.81 7.35 -5.96
CA LEU A 80 2.70 6.68 -6.61
C LEU A 80 3.25 6.02 -7.88
N VAL A 81 3.15 4.70 -7.94
CA VAL A 81 3.72 3.89 -9.03
C VAL A 81 2.59 3.19 -9.78
N GLY A 82 2.45 3.50 -11.06
CA GLY A 82 1.50 2.84 -11.96
C GLY A 82 2.09 1.59 -12.60
N LEU A 83 1.34 0.49 -12.56
CA LEU A 83 1.57 -0.69 -13.40
C LEU A 83 0.35 -0.88 -14.32
N ASP A 84 0.59 -0.77 -15.62
CA ASP A 84 -0.34 -1.16 -16.67
C ASP A 84 -0.45 -2.69 -16.70
N MET A 85 -1.67 -3.20 -16.54
CA MET A 85 -1.91 -4.64 -16.42
C MET A 85 -1.51 -5.46 -17.66
N TYR A 86 -1.48 -4.85 -18.84
CA TYR A 86 -1.15 -5.50 -20.12
C TYR A 86 0.32 -5.32 -20.50
N PHE A 87 1.00 -4.31 -19.96
CA PHE A 87 2.40 -4.07 -20.27
C PHE A 87 3.32 -5.13 -19.67
N ASN A 88 4.38 -5.49 -20.39
CA ASN A 88 5.36 -6.49 -19.94
C ASN A 88 6.56 -5.84 -19.26
N TYR A 89 6.67 -6.02 -17.94
CA TYR A 89 7.73 -5.50 -17.09
C TYR A 89 8.89 -6.49 -16.93
N TRP A 90 10.09 -5.95 -16.78
CA TRP A 90 11.25 -6.74 -16.39
C TRP A 90 11.27 -6.92 -14.87
N ILE A 91 11.32 -8.17 -14.45
CA ILE A 91 11.42 -8.60 -13.05
C ILE A 91 12.80 -9.19 -12.83
N TYR A 92 13.47 -8.75 -11.78
CA TYR A 92 14.76 -9.27 -11.34
C TYR A 92 14.58 -9.88 -9.95
N ASN A 93 14.89 -11.15 -9.80
CA ASN A 93 14.87 -11.82 -8.51
C ASN A 93 16.29 -11.90 -7.96
N THR A 94 16.52 -11.27 -6.81
CA THR A 94 17.85 -11.18 -6.20
C THR A 94 18.26 -12.45 -5.46
N ARG A 95 17.31 -13.32 -5.13
CA ARG A 95 17.61 -14.54 -4.37
C ARG A 95 18.37 -15.55 -5.23
N ASP A 96 17.99 -15.63 -6.49
CA ASP A 96 18.45 -16.61 -7.48
C ASP A 96 19.10 -15.95 -8.70
N ASN A 97 19.35 -14.63 -8.63
CA ASN A 97 19.99 -13.83 -9.67
C ASN A 97 19.34 -13.95 -11.07
N ASN A 98 18.04 -14.23 -11.10
CA ASN A 98 17.29 -14.46 -12.33
C ASN A 98 16.59 -13.20 -12.82
N LYS A 99 16.41 -13.12 -14.15
CA LYS A 99 15.71 -12.04 -14.84
C LYS A 99 14.68 -12.62 -15.80
N TYR A 100 13.44 -12.14 -15.71
CA TYR A 100 12.34 -12.59 -16.56
C TYR A 100 11.34 -11.46 -16.81
N ARG A 101 10.39 -11.69 -17.72
CA ARG A 101 9.31 -10.76 -18.01
C ARG A 101 8.01 -11.28 -17.46
N LEU A 102 7.24 -10.38 -16.86
CA LEU A 102 5.85 -10.61 -16.45
C LEU A 102 4.99 -9.49 -17.02
N THR A 103 3.76 -9.79 -17.38
CA THR A 103 2.75 -8.75 -17.60
C THR A 103 2.51 -7.98 -16.29
N GLY A 104 1.89 -6.79 -16.36
CA GLY A 104 1.57 -6.03 -15.16
C GLY A 104 0.71 -6.81 -14.19
N TYR A 105 -0.29 -7.55 -14.68
CA TYR A 105 -1.13 -8.39 -13.81
C TYR A 105 -0.31 -9.50 -13.13
N GLN A 106 0.58 -10.18 -13.85
CA GLN A 106 1.45 -11.21 -13.27
C GLN A 106 2.41 -10.58 -12.27
N ALA A 107 2.97 -9.41 -12.57
CA ALA A 107 3.85 -8.70 -11.66
C ALA A 107 3.11 -8.30 -10.36
N ILE A 108 1.83 -7.91 -10.44
CA ILE A 108 1.03 -7.60 -9.25
C ILE A 108 0.71 -8.85 -8.43
N ARG A 109 0.43 -9.98 -9.09
CA ARG A 109 0.08 -11.26 -8.45
C ARG A 109 1.30 -11.97 -7.85
N ASP A 110 2.41 -11.99 -8.57
CA ASP A 110 3.58 -12.84 -8.28
C ASP A 110 4.68 -12.08 -7.49
N THR A 111 4.45 -10.78 -7.25
CA THR A 111 5.26 -9.95 -6.35
C THR A 111 4.42 -9.43 -5.20
N ALA A 112 5.05 -9.10 -4.08
CA ALA A 112 4.36 -8.61 -2.90
C ALA A 112 4.06 -7.09 -2.95
N ILE A 113 3.82 -6.55 -4.15
CA ILE A 113 3.62 -5.10 -4.35
C ILE A 113 2.31 -4.63 -3.70
N LYS A 114 1.27 -5.46 -3.71
CA LYS A 114 -0.03 -5.18 -3.11
C LYS A 114 0.06 -5.09 -1.59
N GLU A 115 0.76 -6.03 -0.97
CA GLU A 115 1.01 -6.07 0.47
C GLU A 115 1.84 -4.86 0.89
N LEU A 116 2.93 -4.58 0.17
CA LEU A 116 3.76 -3.41 0.42
C LEU A 116 2.96 -2.10 0.29
N HIS A 117 2.06 -2.04 -0.68
CA HIS A 117 1.16 -0.91 -0.85
C HIS A 117 0.24 -0.72 0.36
N TYR A 118 -0.45 -1.77 0.83
CA TYR A 118 -1.31 -1.66 2.00
C TYR A 118 -0.56 -1.25 3.26
N LEU A 119 0.63 -1.82 3.48
CA LEU A 119 1.50 -1.41 4.58
C LEU A 119 1.86 0.08 4.48
N THR A 120 2.14 0.56 3.28
CA THR A 120 2.45 1.98 3.02
C THR A 120 1.25 2.87 3.29
N VAL A 121 0.05 2.50 2.84
CA VAL A 121 -1.19 3.25 3.10
C VAL A 121 -1.49 3.32 4.59
N SER A 122 -1.36 2.20 5.31
CA SER A 122 -1.57 2.17 6.76
C SER A 122 -0.58 3.07 7.49
N ALA A 123 0.71 3.04 7.11
CA ALA A 123 1.71 3.94 7.67
C ALA A 123 1.35 5.41 7.43
N ARG A 124 0.91 5.77 6.22
CA ARG A 124 0.48 7.14 5.90
C ARG A 124 -0.74 7.59 6.69
N ARG A 125 -1.72 6.69 6.91
CA ARG A 125 -2.89 6.98 7.75
C ARG A 125 -2.45 7.31 9.17
N TYR A 126 -1.55 6.50 9.73
CA TYR A 126 -0.99 6.75 11.05
C TYR A 126 -0.18 8.05 11.12
N GLU A 127 0.65 8.37 10.11
CA GLU A 127 1.37 9.65 10.07
C GLU A 127 0.43 10.86 10.09
N LYS A 128 -0.72 10.78 9.38
CA LYS A 128 -1.74 11.82 9.41
C LYS A 128 -2.41 11.95 10.77
N GLU A 129 -2.74 10.82 11.39
CA GLU A 129 -3.33 10.79 12.73
C GLU A 129 -2.36 11.35 13.78
N GLN A 130 -1.08 10.98 13.69
CA GLN A 130 -0.02 11.53 14.53
C GLN A 130 0.12 13.05 14.39
N ALA A 131 -0.05 13.59 13.19
CA ALA A 131 0.06 15.03 12.96
C ALA A 131 -1.06 15.84 13.63
N THR A 132 -2.22 15.22 13.92
CA THR A 132 -3.37 15.89 14.52
C THR A 132 -3.65 15.46 15.96
N ASN A 133 -3.04 14.36 16.42
CA ASN A 133 -3.26 13.82 17.75
C ASN A 133 -2.04 14.06 18.67
N PRO A 134 -2.14 14.96 19.67
CA PRO A 134 -1.06 15.25 20.61
C PRO A 134 -0.52 14.01 21.34
N PHE A 135 -1.38 13.02 21.62
CA PHE A 135 -0.99 11.77 22.29
C PHE A 135 -0.09 10.88 21.43
N LEU A 136 -0.12 11.03 20.11
CA LEU A 136 0.67 10.25 19.17
C LEU A 136 1.93 10.99 18.71
N SER A 137 2.04 12.28 19.00
CA SER A 137 3.14 13.13 18.56
C SER A 137 4.50 12.57 19.03
N GLY A 138 5.45 12.45 18.10
CA GLY A 138 6.80 11.94 18.40
C GLY A 138 6.93 10.42 18.60
N LEU A 139 5.82 9.66 18.56
CA LEU A 139 5.83 8.21 18.74
C LEU A 139 5.80 7.44 17.42
N THR A 140 6.65 6.42 17.29
CA THR A 140 6.46 5.40 16.24
C THR A 140 5.16 4.63 16.47
N TYR A 141 4.59 4.04 15.41
CA TYR A 141 3.38 3.21 15.52
C TYR A 141 3.48 2.13 16.61
N GLN A 142 4.63 1.47 16.72
CA GLN A 142 4.84 0.43 17.73
C GLN A 142 4.88 0.98 19.16
N GLN A 143 5.47 2.18 19.35
CA GLN A 143 5.50 2.85 20.66
C GLN A 143 4.11 3.32 21.07
N ALA A 144 3.37 3.97 20.16
CA ALA A 144 1.99 4.39 20.41
C ALA A 144 1.09 3.20 20.73
N ARG A 145 1.20 2.09 19.98
CA ARG A 145 0.43 0.87 20.27
C ARG A 145 0.70 0.35 21.68
N LYS A 146 1.96 0.30 22.10
CA LYS A 146 2.31 -0.14 23.47
C LYS A 146 1.73 0.78 24.54
N GLN A 147 1.83 2.10 24.35
CA GLN A 147 1.30 3.07 25.31
C GLN A 147 -0.23 3.01 25.41
N ILE A 148 -0.94 2.94 24.28
CA ILE A 148 -2.40 2.79 24.27
C ILE A 148 -2.84 1.51 24.97
N CYS A 149 -2.15 0.39 24.73
CA CYS A 149 -2.46 -0.86 25.43
C CYS A 149 -2.25 -0.72 26.94
N ALA A 150 -1.12 -0.15 27.38
CA ALA A 150 -0.83 0.04 28.80
C ALA A 150 -1.88 0.94 29.50
N GLU A 151 -2.27 2.06 28.87
CA GLU A 151 -3.27 2.97 29.42
C GLU A 151 -4.66 2.31 29.44
N SER A 152 -5.01 1.54 28.42
CA SER A 152 -6.26 0.77 28.38
C SER A 152 -6.32 -0.28 29.50
N ASP A 153 -5.23 -0.99 29.74
CA ASP A 153 -5.16 -1.99 30.80
C ASP A 153 -5.24 -1.35 32.20
N LYS A 154 -4.62 -0.17 32.38
CA LYS A 154 -4.76 0.63 33.59
C LYS A 154 -6.21 1.07 33.83
N LEU A 155 -6.88 1.64 32.82
CA LEU A 155 -8.28 2.06 32.91
C LEU A 155 -9.23 0.89 33.20
N LYS A 156 -8.98 -0.29 32.61
CA LYS A 156 -9.73 -1.50 32.93
C LYS A 156 -9.56 -1.89 34.39
N ALA A 157 -8.33 -1.86 34.92
CA ALA A 157 -8.07 -2.18 36.32
C ALA A 157 -8.74 -1.19 37.29
N GLU A 158 -8.71 0.11 36.96
CA GLU A 158 -9.41 1.16 37.72
C GLU A 158 -10.93 0.93 37.72
N TYR A 159 -11.51 0.61 36.56
CA TYR A 159 -12.93 0.30 36.43
C TYR A 159 -13.34 -0.96 37.21
N GLN A 160 -12.55 -2.03 37.15
CA GLN A 160 -12.79 -3.25 37.94
C GLN A 160 -12.72 -2.97 39.44
N SER A 161 -11.73 -2.19 39.88
CA SER A 161 -11.61 -1.76 41.28
C SER A 161 -12.79 -0.90 41.73
N PHE A 162 -13.32 -0.04 40.84
CA PHE A 162 -14.52 0.75 41.10
C PHE A 162 -15.77 -0.13 41.28
N ILE A 163 -15.96 -1.13 40.42
CA ILE A 163 -17.08 -2.09 40.56
C ILE A 163 -16.99 -2.83 41.89
N GLN A 164 -15.83 -3.38 42.25
CA GLN A 164 -15.62 -4.13 43.50
C GLN A 164 -15.83 -3.30 44.77
N LYS A 165 -15.64 -1.97 44.71
CA LYS A 165 -15.90 -1.08 45.85
C LYS A 165 -17.35 -0.64 45.94
N LYS A 166 -18.10 -0.72 44.84
CA LYS A 166 -19.48 -0.22 44.73
C LYS A 166 -20.53 -1.31 44.96
N TYR A 167 -20.19 -2.56 44.70
CA TYR A 167 -21.02 -3.76 44.87
C TYR A 167 -20.28 -4.77 45.73
#